data_AF-A0A378U6H5-F1
#
_entry.id   AF-A0A378U6H5-F1
#
_cell.length_a   1.000
_cell.length_b   1.000
_cell.length_c   1.000
_cell.angle_alpha   90.00
_cell.angle_beta   90.00
_cell.angle_gamma   90.00
#
_symmetry.space_group_name_H-M   'P 1'
#
loop_
_entity.id
_entity.type
_entity.pdbx_description
1 polymer ?
#
loop_
_entity_poly.entity_id
_entity_poly.type
_entity_poly.pdbx_seq_one_letter_code
_entity_poly.pdbx_strand_id
1 'polypeptide(L)'
;MTIQEVQGIRKQFEYYRTLADKTILLLSQEELNWQYNEESNSIAMLVRHITGNLASRFTNFFTEDGEKEWRDRDGEFATGVYNRHELITNWDKSWTILFTVLDSITAENVDAVVKIRNQDHTVGEALYRQLAHYPYHIGQIVFIGKLIKNEAWQSLSIPRNKSKDYNQEKFNNPNADTHFTDDYLKK
;
A
#
# COMPACT_ATOMS: atom_id res chain seq x y z
N MET A 1 1.11 0.71 21.71
CA MET A 1 2.14 0.40 20.67
C MET A 1 3.34 1.30 20.93
N THR A 2 4.56 0.94 20.57
CA THR A 2 5.75 1.79 20.73
C THR A 2 6.05 2.60 19.46
N ILE A 3 6.81 3.70 19.60
CA ILE A 3 7.28 4.47 18.44
C ILE A 3 8.15 3.63 17.50
N GLN A 4 8.94 2.69 18.03
CA GLN A 4 9.72 1.77 17.22
C GLN A 4 8.83 0.86 16.36
N GLU A 5 7.71 0.38 16.90
CA GLU A 5 6.73 -0.41 16.15
C GLU A 5 6.06 0.42 15.05
N VAL A 6 5.73 1.68 15.32
CA VAL A 6 5.20 2.61 14.29
C VAL A 6 6.19 2.76 13.13
N GLN A 7 7.49 2.91 13.43
CA GLN A 7 8.53 2.99 12.39
C GLN A 7 8.66 1.68 11.60
N GLY A 8 8.52 0.52 12.25
CA GLY A 8 8.47 -0.77 11.56
C GLY A 8 7.27 -0.88 10.61
N ILE A 9 6.09 -0.43 11.05
CA ILE A 9 4.88 -0.39 10.24
C ILE A 9 5.04 0.57 9.04
N ARG A 10 5.64 1.75 9.26
CA ARG A 10 5.96 2.69 8.18
C ARG A 10 6.80 2.03 7.10
N LYS A 11 7.88 1.35 7.47
CA LYS A 11 8.76 0.65 6.53
C LYS A 11 8.01 -0.41 5.72
N GLN A 12 7.07 -1.13 6.35
CA GLN A 12 6.23 -2.10 5.65
C GLN A 12 5.29 -1.43 4.65
N PHE A 13 4.63 -0.34 5.03
CA PHE A 13 3.78 0.44 4.13
C PHE A 13 4.57 0.97 2.93
N GLU A 14 5.75 1.54 3.14
CA GLU A 14 6.66 1.98 2.08
C GLU A 14 7.00 0.81 1.14
N TYR A 15 7.40 -0.34 1.69
CA TYR A 15 7.70 -1.52 0.88
C TYR A 15 6.52 -1.97 0.02
N TYR A 16 5.33 -2.14 0.61
CA TYR A 16 4.15 -2.55 -0.16
C TYR A 16 3.75 -1.51 -1.21
N ARG A 17 3.85 -0.20 -0.90
CA ARG A 17 3.68 0.85 -1.90
C ARG A 17 4.65 0.66 -3.07
N THR A 18 5.93 0.36 -2.83
CA THR A 18 6.87 0.12 -3.95
C THR A 18 6.49 -1.07 -4.82
N LEU A 19 5.87 -2.11 -4.28
CA LEU A 19 5.40 -3.24 -5.08
C LEU A 19 4.26 -2.83 -6.02
N ALA A 20 3.32 -2.03 -5.52
CA ALA A 20 2.24 -1.47 -6.32
C ALA A 20 2.79 -0.51 -7.39
N ASP A 21 3.64 0.44 -7.00
CA ASP A 21 4.21 1.45 -7.90
C ASP A 21 4.99 0.79 -9.05
N LYS A 22 5.87 -0.16 -8.74
CA LYS A 22 6.60 -0.91 -9.78
C LYS A 22 5.67 -1.71 -10.69
N THR A 23 4.59 -2.27 -10.15
CA THR A 23 3.58 -2.98 -10.97
C THR A 23 2.88 -2.00 -11.92
N ILE A 24 2.43 -0.85 -11.41
CA ILE A 24 1.74 0.20 -12.19
C ILE A 24 2.66 0.75 -13.28
N LEU A 25 3.95 0.93 -13.00
CA LEU A 25 4.94 1.42 -13.97
C LEU A 25 5.08 0.49 -15.18
N LEU A 26 4.98 -0.83 -15.00
CA LEU A 26 5.10 -1.79 -16.10
C LEU A 26 3.90 -1.76 -17.05
N LEU A 27 2.74 -1.29 -16.60
CA LEU A 27 1.47 -1.43 -17.33
C LEU A 27 1.14 -0.16 -18.14
N SER A 28 0.44 -0.33 -19.26
CA SER A 28 -0.18 0.73 -20.05
C SER A 28 -1.48 1.21 -19.39
N GLN A 29 -2.07 2.31 -19.87
CA GLN A 29 -3.38 2.75 -19.38
C GLN A 29 -4.49 1.71 -19.64
N GLU A 30 -4.45 1.07 -20.81
CA GLU A 30 -5.41 0.01 -21.15
C GLU A 30 -5.25 -1.19 -20.21
N GLU A 31 -4.01 -1.62 -19.97
CA GLU A 31 -3.71 -2.72 -19.05
C GLU A 31 -4.10 -2.42 -17.59
N LEU A 32 -3.98 -1.16 -17.14
CA LEU A 32 -4.46 -0.76 -15.81
C LEU A 32 -5.98 -0.90 -15.67
N ASN A 33 -6.71 -0.64 -16.76
CA ASN A 33 -8.17 -0.71 -16.79
C ASN A 33 -8.72 -2.10 -17.18
N TRP A 34 -7.84 -3.02 -17.58
CA TRP A 34 -8.23 -4.36 -17.97
C TRP A 34 -8.85 -5.14 -16.79
N GLN A 35 -9.92 -5.87 -17.10
CA GLN A 35 -10.60 -6.79 -16.20
C GLN A 35 -10.65 -8.17 -16.83
N TYR A 36 -10.48 -9.20 -16.00
CA TYR A 36 -10.61 -10.57 -16.46
C TYR A 36 -12.08 -10.97 -16.70
N ASN A 37 -12.97 -10.58 -15.79
CA ASN A 37 -14.42 -10.77 -15.84
C ASN A 37 -15.13 -9.77 -14.93
N GLU A 38 -16.47 -9.75 -14.95
CA GLU A 38 -17.30 -8.80 -14.19
C GLU A 38 -17.12 -8.88 -12.67
N GLU A 39 -16.78 -10.06 -12.14
CA GLU A 39 -16.53 -10.28 -10.70
C GLU A 39 -15.10 -9.90 -10.27
N SER A 40 -14.23 -9.58 -11.23
CA SER A 40 -12.82 -9.28 -10.99
C SER A 40 -12.56 -7.78 -11.07
N ASN A 41 -11.82 -7.27 -10.08
CA ASN A 41 -11.37 -5.89 -10.11
C ASN A 41 -10.24 -5.70 -11.12
N SER A 42 -10.23 -4.54 -11.82
CA SER A 42 -9.04 -4.07 -12.52
C SER A 42 -8.01 -3.51 -11.53
N ILE A 43 -6.77 -3.35 -11.99
CA ILE A 43 -5.75 -2.67 -11.17
C ILE A 43 -6.17 -1.22 -10.88
N ALA A 44 -6.77 -0.53 -11.85
CA ALA A 44 -7.30 0.82 -11.66
C ALA A 44 -8.34 0.88 -10.52
N MET A 45 -9.27 -0.06 -10.44
CA MET A 45 -10.24 -0.15 -9.34
C MET A 45 -9.57 -0.38 -8.00
N LEU A 46 -8.60 -1.31 -7.93
CA LEU A 46 -7.87 -1.58 -6.68
C LEU A 46 -7.07 -0.36 -6.21
N VAL A 47 -6.43 0.36 -7.13
CA VAL A 47 -5.73 1.62 -6.84
C VAL A 47 -6.70 2.67 -6.31
N ARG A 48 -7.88 2.84 -6.95
CA ARG A 48 -8.93 3.76 -6.45
C ARG A 48 -9.42 3.37 -5.07
N HIS A 49 -9.67 2.09 -4.84
CA HIS A 49 -10.13 1.58 -3.55
C HIS A 49 -9.16 1.88 -2.41
N ILE A 50 -7.88 1.54 -2.60
CA ILE A 50 -6.84 1.83 -1.60
C ILE A 50 -6.69 3.35 -1.43
N THR A 51 -6.75 4.13 -2.52
CA THR A 51 -6.65 5.60 -2.49
C THR A 51 -7.76 6.23 -1.64
N GLY A 52 -9.02 5.84 -1.88
CA GLY A 52 -10.16 6.34 -1.12
C GLY A 52 -10.14 5.87 0.34
N ASN A 53 -9.72 4.62 0.58
CA ASN A 53 -9.51 4.12 1.93
C ASN A 53 -8.43 4.92 2.68
N LEU A 54 -7.24 5.09 2.11
CA LEU A 54 -6.15 5.87 2.71
C LEU A 54 -6.61 7.29 3.07
N ALA A 55 -7.18 8.01 2.10
CA ALA A 55 -7.64 9.37 2.32
C ALA A 55 -8.70 9.42 3.43
N SER A 56 -9.66 8.48 3.43
CA SER A 56 -10.71 8.43 4.44
C SER A 56 -10.15 8.12 5.83
N ARG A 57 -9.30 7.10 5.95
CA ARG A 57 -8.82 6.62 7.26
C ARG A 57 -7.88 7.59 7.94
N PHE A 58 -7.09 8.34 7.18
CA PHE A 58 -5.97 9.10 7.73
C PHE A 58 -6.14 10.62 7.67
N THR A 59 -7.10 11.16 6.91
CA THR A 59 -7.42 12.59 7.00
C THR A 59 -7.97 12.89 8.39
N ASN A 60 -7.39 13.88 9.08
CA ASN A 60 -7.81 14.28 10.43
C ASN A 60 -7.86 13.11 11.43
N PHE A 61 -6.86 12.21 11.35
CA PHE A 61 -6.80 10.90 12.01
C PHE A 61 -7.16 10.90 13.51
N PHE A 62 -6.73 11.92 14.26
CA PHE A 62 -6.97 12.01 15.71
C PHE A 62 -8.26 12.75 16.10
N THR A 63 -8.91 13.45 15.17
CA THR A 63 -9.98 14.40 15.49
C THR A 63 -11.32 14.07 14.85
N GLU A 64 -11.33 13.19 13.84
CA GLU A 64 -12.53 12.81 13.11
C GLU A 64 -12.62 11.29 12.92
N ASP A 65 -13.81 10.79 12.61
CA ASP A 65 -13.98 9.39 12.22
C ASP A 65 -13.21 9.08 10.93
N GLY A 66 -12.55 7.92 10.89
CA GLY A 66 -11.81 7.44 9.73
C GLY A 66 -12.72 6.92 8.60
N GLU A 67 -14.03 6.83 8.76
CA GLU A 67 -14.99 6.76 7.66
C GLU A 67 -15.53 8.16 7.39
N LYS A 68 -15.04 8.79 6.32
CA LYS A 68 -15.45 10.14 5.95
C LYS A 68 -16.76 10.11 5.18
N GLU A 69 -17.64 11.06 5.45
CA GLU A 69 -18.93 11.19 4.77
C GLU A 69 -18.80 11.36 3.25
N TRP A 70 -17.70 11.96 2.79
CA TRP A 70 -17.41 12.14 1.37
C TRP A 70 -16.89 10.88 0.67
N ARG A 71 -16.59 9.80 1.41
CA ARG A 71 -16.05 8.58 0.82
C ARG A 71 -17.16 7.75 0.18
N ASP A 72 -17.17 7.70 -1.15
CA ASP A 72 -18.02 6.80 -1.92
C ASP A 72 -17.30 5.47 -2.17
N ARG A 73 -17.46 4.52 -1.24
CA ARG A 73 -16.84 3.19 -1.37
C ARG A 73 -17.35 2.44 -2.59
N ASP A 74 -18.63 2.51 -2.91
CA ASP A 74 -19.19 1.70 -3.99
C ASP A 74 -18.74 2.27 -5.34
N GLY A 75 -18.63 3.59 -5.46
CA GLY A 75 -18.03 4.27 -6.60
C GLY A 75 -16.56 3.90 -6.85
N GLU A 76 -15.79 3.52 -5.83
CA GLU A 76 -14.40 3.02 -5.99
C GLU A 76 -14.34 1.76 -6.89
N PHE A 77 -15.44 1.00 -6.98
CA PHE A 77 -15.58 -0.23 -7.77
C PHE A 77 -16.48 -0.10 -8.99
N ALA A 78 -16.95 1.12 -9.32
CA ALA A 78 -17.72 1.35 -10.52
C ALA A 78 -16.95 0.91 -11.78
N THR A 79 -17.63 0.39 -12.79
CA THR A 79 -17.02 0.05 -14.08
C THR A 79 -16.72 1.32 -14.87
N GLY A 80 -15.61 1.33 -15.61
CA GLY A 80 -15.23 2.49 -16.41
C GLY A 80 -13.75 2.49 -16.79
N VAL A 81 -13.37 3.51 -17.55
CA VAL A 81 -11.98 3.78 -17.91
C VAL A 81 -11.46 4.92 -17.06
N TYR A 82 -10.40 4.66 -16.32
CA TYR A 82 -9.76 5.60 -15.42
C TYR A 82 -8.48 6.13 -16.02
N ASN A 83 -8.33 7.46 -15.99
CA ASN A 83 -7.15 8.12 -16.48
C ASN A 83 -5.94 7.80 -15.59
N ARG A 84 -4.83 7.37 -16.21
CA ARG A 84 -3.62 6.99 -15.47
C ARG A 84 -3.05 8.14 -14.64
N HIS A 85 -3.04 9.35 -15.17
CA HIS A 85 -2.45 10.50 -14.49
C HIS A 85 -3.25 10.85 -13.23
N GLU A 86 -4.57 10.84 -13.31
CA GLU A 86 -5.45 11.08 -12.14
C GLU A 86 -5.31 9.97 -11.10
N LEU A 87 -5.27 8.71 -11.52
CA LEU A 87 -5.04 7.56 -10.64
C LEU A 87 -3.76 7.72 -9.83
N ILE A 88 -2.63 7.98 -10.50
CA ILE A 88 -1.33 8.11 -9.85
C ILE A 88 -1.28 9.36 -8.97
N THR A 89 -1.83 10.48 -9.43
CA THR A 89 -1.86 11.73 -8.66
C THR A 89 -2.62 11.54 -7.34
N ASN A 90 -3.79 10.89 -7.38
CA ASN A 90 -4.58 10.65 -6.17
C ASN A 90 -3.93 9.59 -5.28
N TRP A 91 -3.38 8.52 -5.87
CA TRP A 91 -2.61 7.51 -5.17
C TRP A 91 -1.47 8.12 -4.34
N ASP A 92 -0.64 8.97 -4.96
CA ASP A 92 0.50 9.61 -4.30
C ASP A 92 0.06 10.57 -3.18
N LYS A 93 -1.00 11.35 -3.41
CA LYS A 93 -1.59 12.22 -2.39
C LYS A 93 -2.08 11.40 -1.19
N SER A 94 -2.82 10.32 -1.42
CA SER A 94 -3.36 9.48 -0.35
C SER A 94 -2.28 8.79 0.48
N TRP A 95 -1.21 8.31 -0.14
CA TRP A 95 -0.06 7.78 0.62
C TRP A 95 0.65 8.86 1.44
N THR A 96 0.74 10.08 0.89
CA THR A 96 1.32 11.22 1.61
C THR A 96 0.53 11.56 2.88
N ILE A 97 -0.81 11.46 2.83
CA ILE A 97 -1.67 11.63 4.01
C ILE A 97 -1.30 10.61 5.10
N LEU A 98 -1.21 9.32 4.76
CA LEU A 98 -0.80 8.28 5.71
C LEU A 98 0.57 8.59 6.32
N PHE A 99 1.58 8.86 5.49
CA PHE A 99 2.93 9.10 6.00
C PHE A 99 3.02 10.34 6.88
N THR A 100 2.28 11.40 6.55
CA THR A 100 2.16 12.58 7.40
C THR A 100 1.59 12.23 8.77
N VAL A 101 0.56 11.37 8.82
CA VAL A 101 0.01 10.89 10.10
C VAL A 101 1.05 10.08 10.87
N LEU A 102 1.73 9.12 10.23
CA LEU A 102 2.75 8.32 10.89
C LEU A 102 3.88 9.18 11.48
N ASP A 103 4.27 10.25 10.79
CA ASP A 103 5.30 11.20 11.25
C ASP A 103 4.81 12.11 12.41
N SER A 104 3.50 12.22 12.61
CA SER A 104 2.89 12.98 13.72
C SER A 104 2.60 12.14 14.97
N ILE A 105 2.79 10.81 14.91
CA ILE A 105 2.62 9.95 16.08
C ILE A 105 3.81 10.12 17.02
N THR A 106 3.54 10.47 18.26
CA THR A 106 4.52 10.72 19.32
C THR A 106 4.26 9.83 20.52
N ALA A 107 5.20 9.79 21.47
CA ALA A 107 5.05 8.96 22.67
C ALA A 107 3.81 9.34 23.50
N GLU A 108 3.35 10.59 23.38
CA GLU A 108 2.19 11.12 24.08
C GLU A 108 0.85 10.70 23.46
N ASN A 109 0.81 10.42 22.15
CA ASN A 109 -0.43 10.12 21.43
C ASN A 109 -0.52 8.70 20.84
N VAL A 110 0.53 7.89 20.95
CA VAL A 110 0.59 6.54 20.37
C VAL A 110 -0.46 5.58 20.95
N ASP A 111 -0.97 5.85 22.14
CA ASP A 111 -2.04 5.09 22.78
C ASP A 111 -3.40 5.83 22.75
N ALA A 112 -3.52 6.88 21.93
CA ALA A 112 -4.77 7.60 21.75
C ALA A 112 -5.86 6.71 21.14
N VAL A 113 -7.10 7.09 21.40
CA VAL A 113 -8.28 6.51 20.78
C VAL A 113 -8.62 7.27 19.50
N VAL A 114 -8.77 6.54 18.41
CA VAL A 114 -9.27 7.02 17.12
C VAL A 114 -10.58 6.31 16.79
N LYS A 115 -11.43 6.94 15.97
CA LYS A 115 -12.73 6.38 15.60
C LYS A 115 -12.71 5.87 14.17
N ILE A 116 -13.26 4.68 13.95
CA ILE A 116 -13.52 4.18 12.61
C ILE A 116 -14.92 3.56 12.58
N ARG A 117 -15.85 4.15 11.82
CA ARG A 117 -17.26 3.73 11.73
C ARG A 117 -17.96 3.75 13.09
N ASN A 118 -17.78 4.85 13.82
CA ASN A 118 -18.33 5.06 15.15
C ASN A 118 -17.90 4.00 16.17
N GLN A 119 -16.74 3.37 15.95
CA GLN A 119 -16.12 2.42 16.87
C GLN A 119 -14.76 2.98 17.31
N ASP A 120 -14.52 2.92 18.61
CA ASP A 120 -13.27 3.33 19.21
C ASP A 120 -12.19 2.26 18.97
N HIS A 121 -11.02 2.70 18.56
CA HIS A 121 -9.84 1.87 18.33
C HIS A 121 -8.61 2.58 18.90
N THR A 122 -7.62 1.83 19.36
CA THR A 122 -6.28 2.36 19.57
C THR A 122 -5.63 2.71 18.23
N VAL A 123 -4.64 3.62 18.23
CA VAL A 123 -3.79 3.88 17.05
C VAL A 123 -3.23 2.57 16.49
N GLY A 124 -2.76 1.68 17.37
CA GLY A 124 -2.22 0.38 16.96
C GLY A 124 -3.22 -0.47 16.19
N GLU A 125 -4.44 -0.62 16.69
CA GLU A 125 -5.52 -1.37 16.00
C GLU A 125 -5.86 -0.75 14.63
N ALA A 126 -5.93 0.58 14.54
CA ALA A 126 -6.16 1.27 13.29
C ALA A 126 -5.05 1.01 12.26
N LEU A 127 -3.78 1.06 12.69
CA LEU A 127 -2.62 0.79 11.84
C LEU A 127 -2.55 -0.69 11.41
N TYR A 128 -2.71 -1.64 12.33
CA TYR A 128 -2.67 -3.07 12.01
C TYR A 128 -3.76 -3.47 11.03
N ARG A 129 -4.97 -2.90 11.18
CA ARG A 129 -6.06 -3.12 10.23
C ARG A 129 -5.65 -2.72 8.81
N GLN A 130 -4.98 -1.58 8.65
CA GLN A 130 -4.52 -1.13 7.33
C GLN A 130 -3.30 -1.91 6.84
N LEU A 131 -2.41 -2.34 7.74
CA LEU A 131 -1.29 -3.19 7.42
C LEU A 131 -1.71 -4.59 6.96
N ALA A 132 -2.90 -5.08 7.33
CA ALA A 132 -3.48 -6.28 6.74
C ALA A 132 -4.16 -5.98 5.39
N HIS A 133 -4.87 -4.85 5.32
CA HIS A 133 -5.74 -4.51 4.19
C HIS A 133 -4.97 -4.08 2.93
N TYR A 134 -3.98 -3.19 3.04
CA TYR A 134 -3.26 -2.71 1.85
C TYR A 134 -2.42 -3.82 1.20
N PRO A 135 -1.65 -4.64 1.94
CA PRO A 135 -0.95 -5.77 1.35
C PRO A 135 -1.87 -6.79 0.67
N TYR A 136 -3.07 -7.01 1.21
CA TYR A 136 -4.07 -7.87 0.59
C TYR A 136 -4.41 -7.40 -0.84
N HIS A 137 -4.76 -6.11 -1.00
CA HIS A 137 -5.09 -5.56 -2.32
C HIS A 137 -3.87 -5.32 -3.21
N ILE A 138 -2.72 -4.98 -2.64
CA ILE A 138 -1.46 -4.85 -3.40
C ILE A 138 -1.01 -6.22 -3.93
N GLY A 139 -1.24 -7.30 -3.18
CA GLY A 139 -1.04 -8.66 -3.67
C GLY A 139 -1.89 -8.97 -4.91
N GLN A 140 -3.14 -8.52 -4.93
CA GLN A 140 -4.02 -8.61 -6.10
C GLN A 140 -3.47 -7.79 -7.28
N ILE A 141 -3.03 -6.55 -7.04
CA ILE A 141 -2.40 -5.71 -8.07
C ILE A 141 -1.20 -6.41 -8.71
N VAL A 142 -0.27 -6.93 -7.90
CA VAL A 142 0.91 -7.65 -8.37
C VAL A 142 0.51 -8.92 -9.14
N PHE A 143 -0.49 -9.66 -8.67
CA PHE A 143 -0.96 -10.87 -9.34
C PHE A 143 -1.56 -10.58 -10.72
N ILE A 144 -2.43 -9.57 -10.81
CA ILE A 144 -3.02 -9.15 -12.09
C ILE A 144 -1.94 -8.62 -13.03
N GLY A 145 -0.98 -7.85 -12.52
CA GLY A 145 0.15 -7.36 -13.33
C GLY A 145 0.98 -8.50 -13.92
N LYS A 146 1.23 -9.57 -13.14
CA LYS A 146 1.86 -10.81 -13.62
C LYS A 146 1.03 -11.50 -14.69
N LEU A 147 -0.28 -11.59 -14.48
CA LEU A 147 -1.21 -12.22 -15.44
C LEU A 147 -1.18 -11.50 -16.78
N ILE A 148 -1.21 -10.16 -16.78
CA ILE A 148 -1.17 -9.34 -17.99
C ILE A 148 0.18 -9.44 -18.68
N LYS A 149 1.29 -9.27 -17.94
CA LYS A 149 2.63 -9.24 -18.54
C LYS A 149 3.16 -10.60 -18.93
N ASN A 150 2.70 -11.67 -18.29
CA ASN A 150 3.15 -13.03 -18.55
C ASN A 150 4.70 -13.13 -18.61
N GLU A 151 5.27 -13.45 -19.77
CA GLU A 151 6.71 -13.57 -19.98
C GLU A 151 7.47 -12.24 -19.88
N ALA A 152 6.79 -11.11 -20.10
CA ALA A 152 7.35 -9.77 -19.97
C ALA A 152 7.38 -9.25 -18.52
N TRP A 153 6.92 -10.05 -17.54
CA TRP A 153 6.91 -9.64 -16.15
C TRP A 153 8.32 -9.46 -15.59
N GLN A 154 8.58 -8.30 -15.00
CA GLN A 154 9.83 -8.01 -14.32
C GLN A 154 9.69 -8.29 -12.81
N SER A 155 10.60 -9.09 -12.24
CA SER A 155 10.57 -9.41 -10.81
C SER A 155 10.73 -8.15 -9.96
N LEU A 156 9.84 -7.98 -8.97
CA LEU A 156 9.85 -6.83 -8.05
C LEU A 156 10.76 -7.05 -6.84
N SER A 157 11.11 -8.31 -6.59
CA SER A 157 12.04 -8.76 -5.55
C SER A 157 13.01 -9.80 -6.13
N ILE A 158 13.27 -10.89 -5.42
CA ILE A 158 14.19 -11.95 -5.86
C ILE A 158 13.58 -12.66 -7.09
N PRO A 159 14.25 -12.64 -8.27
CA PRO A 159 13.76 -13.34 -9.46
C PRO A 159 13.62 -14.85 -9.25
N ARG A 160 12.76 -15.49 -10.05
CA ARG A 160 12.63 -16.95 -10.06
C ARG A 160 14.00 -17.59 -10.27
N ASN A 161 14.31 -18.62 -9.47
CA ASN A 161 15.58 -19.36 -9.49
C ASN A 161 16.83 -18.56 -9.11
N LYS A 162 16.69 -17.36 -8.53
CA LYS A 162 17.82 -16.50 -8.09
C LYS A 162 17.99 -16.38 -6.57
N SER A 163 17.28 -17.19 -5.79
CA SER A 163 17.39 -17.18 -4.33
C SER A 163 18.75 -17.62 -3.80
N LYS A 164 19.43 -18.56 -4.47
CA LYS A 164 20.78 -18.99 -4.07
C LYS A 164 21.80 -17.85 -4.19
N ASP A 165 21.82 -17.18 -5.34
CA ASP A 165 22.71 -16.05 -5.63
C ASP A 165 22.45 -14.90 -4.63
N TYR A 166 21.16 -14.55 -4.41
CA TYR A 166 20.76 -13.53 -3.44
C TYR A 166 21.20 -13.86 -2.01
N ASN A 167 20.97 -15.10 -1.56
CA ASN A 167 21.35 -15.53 -0.21
C ASN A 167 22.87 -15.52 -0.06
N GLN A 168 23.62 -15.97 -1.07
CA GLN A 168 25.07 -15.93 -1.03
C GLN A 168 25.60 -14.50 -0.86
N GLU A 169 25.07 -13.54 -1.62
CA GLU A 169 25.41 -12.11 -1.46
C GLU A 169 25.07 -11.61 -0.04
N LYS A 170 23.89 -11.96 0.47
CA LYS A 170 23.45 -11.52 1.80
C LYS A 170 24.32 -12.08 2.93
N PHE A 171 24.63 -13.36 2.92
CA PHE A 171 25.43 -14.01 3.96
C PHE A 171 26.94 -13.80 3.83
N ASN A 172 27.41 -13.20 2.72
CA ASN A 172 28.79 -12.72 2.60
C ASN A 172 29.06 -11.43 3.39
N ASN A 173 28.00 -10.74 3.83
CA ASN A 173 28.11 -9.55 4.68
C ASN A 173 27.94 -9.94 6.16
N PRO A 174 28.64 -9.27 7.09
CA PRO A 174 28.42 -9.48 8.52
C PRO A 174 26.98 -9.08 8.91
N ASN A 175 26.49 -9.67 10.00
CA ASN A 175 25.21 -9.27 10.57
C ASN A 175 25.25 -7.76 10.91
N ALA A 176 24.21 -7.04 10.51
CA ALA A 176 24.08 -5.60 10.71
C ALA A 176 22.64 -5.28 11.12
N ASP A 177 22.50 -4.28 12.00
CA ASP A 177 21.20 -3.75 12.43
C ASP A 177 20.56 -2.92 11.31
N THR A 178 20.00 -3.62 10.33
CA THR A 178 19.39 -3.08 9.11
C THR A 178 18.02 -3.71 8.90
N HIS A 179 17.13 -3.01 8.19
CA HIS A 179 15.79 -3.53 7.89
C HIS A 179 15.72 -4.00 6.45
N PHE A 180 15.04 -5.12 6.16
CA PHE A 180 15.00 -5.71 4.81
C PHE A 180 14.46 -4.74 3.74
N THR A 181 13.63 -3.76 4.13
CA THR A 181 13.09 -2.76 3.21
C THR A 181 14.15 -1.77 2.74
N ASP A 182 15.25 -1.59 3.47
CA ASP A 182 16.34 -0.70 3.10
C ASP A 182 16.99 -1.15 1.77
N ASP A 183 16.92 -2.44 1.43
CA ASP A 183 17.37 -3.01 0.15
C ASP A 183 16.52 -2.58 -1.05
N TYR A 184 15.28 -2.16 -0.80
CA TYR A 184 14.28 -1.83 -1.82
C TYR A 184 13.96 -0.34 -1.89
N LEU A 185 14.12 0.39 -0.78
CA LEU A 185 13.80 1.82 -0.67
C LEU A 185 14.98 2.75 -0.96
N LYS A 186 16.22 2.28 -0.82
CA LYS A 186 17.44 3.07 -1.02
C LYS A 186 18.07 2.91 -2.42
N LYS A 187 17.31 2.41 -3.40
CA LYS A 187 17.78 2.20 -4.78
C LYS A 187 17.09 3.13 -5.76
#